data_AF-A0A9E2EY19-F1
#
_entry.id   AF-A0A9E2EY19-F1
#
_cell.length_a   1.000
_cell.length_b   1.000
_cell.length_c   1.000
_cell.angle_alpha   90.00
_cell.angle_beta   90.00
_cell.angle_gamma   90.00
#
_symmetry.space_group_name_H-M   'P 1'
#
loop_
_entity.id
_entity.type
_entity.pdbx_description
1 polymer ?
#
loop_
_entity_poly.entity_id
_entity_poly.type
_entity_poly.pdbx_seq_one_letter_code
_entity_poly.pdbx_strand_id
1 'polypeptide(L)'
;MHRASSTLLATALVGTLTACGGSGGSTTADTEATTTSSNASGASLATATADITDAVFVERSGDCADYANDYSASVLDIQRALAFDATLTVSNDGTSCTLMSNNIPNHDFNDASAAFATQVSTVAQGFSIPRRPEKATSTTA
;
A
#
# COMPACT_ATOMS: atom_id res chain seq x y z
N MET A 1 -9.67 -6.04 -47.84
CA MET A 1 -9.41 -7.48 -48.12
C MET A 1 -8.31 -7.87 -47.13
N HIS A 2 -8.47 -8.63 -46.05
CA HIS A 2 -9.21 -9.87 -45.79
C HIS A 2 -9.84 -9.84 -44.40
N ARG A 3 -11.04 -10.44 -44.29
CA ARG A 3 -11.65 -10.87 -43.03
C ARG A 3 -10.99 -12.17 -42.56
N ALA A 4 -10.81 -12.35 -41.27
CA ALA A 4 -10.79 -13.67 -40.65
C ALA A 4 -11.37 -13.59 -39.24
N SER A 5 -12.65 -13.96 -39.14
CA SER A 5 -13.28 -14.44 -37.90
C SER A 5 -12.68 -15.79 -37.55
N SER A 6 -12.40 -16.04 -36.27
CA SER A 6 -12.39 -17.41 -35.75
C SER A 6 -12.89 -17.41 -34.31
N THR A 7 -13.98 -18.15 -34.13
CA THR A 7 -14.86 -18.19 -32.96
C THR A 7 -14.38 -19.22 -31.94
N LEU A 8 -14.82 -19.00 -30.70
CA LEU A 8 -14.69 -19.75 -29.45
C LEU A 8 -14.44 -21.27 -29.53
N LEU A 9 -13.61 -21.76 -28.59
CA LEU A 9 -13.85 -23.03 -27.90
C LEU A 9 -13.62 -22.84 -26.40
N ALA A 10 -14.71 -22.86 -25.63
CA ALA A 10 -14.69 -22.88 -24.18
C ALA A 10 -14.83 -24.34 -23.72
N THR A 11 -13.81 -24.86 -23.02
CA THR A 11 -13.87 -26.15 -22.34
C THR A 11 -13.89 -25.92 -20.83
N ALA A 12 -15.06 -26.06 -20.23
CA ALA A 12 -15.26 -26.09 -18.79
C ALA A 12 -14.97 -27.51 -18.28
N LEU A 13 -14.02 -27.64 -17.34
CA LEU A 13 -13.74 -28.90 -16.64
C LEU A 13 -14.44 -28.85 -15.26
N VAL A 14 -15.50 -29.63 -15.11
CA VAL A 14 -16.21 -29.85 -13.86
C VAL A 14 -15.48 -30.94 -13.08
N GLY A 15 -14.98 -30.59 -11.89
CA GLY A 15 -14.40 -31.54 -10.93
C GLY A 15 -15.24 -31.59 -9.66
N THR A 16 -16.11 -32.59 -9.54
CA THR A 16 -16.80 -32.92 -8.28
C THR A 16 -15.98 -33.92 -7.50
N LEU A 17 -15.42 -33.53 -6.35
CA LEU A 17 -14.90 -34.47 -5.36
C LEU A 17 -15.93 -34.66 -4.25
N THR A 18 -16.57 -35.83 -4.27
CA THR A 18 -17.37 -36.36 -3.16
C THR A 18 -16.45 -37.24 -2.33
N ALA A 19 -16.14 -36.81 -1.10
CA ALA A 19 -15.45 -37.65 -0.11
C ALA A 19 -16.39 -37.85 1.09
N CYS A 20 -16.83 -39.10 1.27
CA CYS A 20 -17.59 -39.60 2.40
C CYS A 20 -16.78 -40.75 3.01
N GLY A 21 -16.54 -40.72 4.32
CA GLY A 21 -16.03 -41.89 5.03
C GLY A 21 -15.42 -41.60 6.40
N GLY A 22 -16.08 -42.08 7.47
CA GLY A 22 -15.41 -42.35 8.75
C GLY A 22 -16.19 -41.93 10.00
N SER A 23 -17.14 -42.76 10.42
CA SER A 23 -17.93 -42.61 11.65
C SER A 23 -17.16 -43.01 12.92
N GLY A 24 -17.27 -42.20 13.96
CA GLY A 24 -16.96 -42.55 15.35
C GLY A 24 -17.93 -41.84 16.27
N GLY A 25 -18.94 -42.56 16.76
CA GLY A 25 -20.03 -42.00 17.54
C GLY A 25 -19.65 -41.64 18.97
N SER A 26 -20.18 -40.52 19.45
CA SER A 26 -20.54 -40.30 20.85
C SER A 26 -21.78 -39.41 20.87
N THR A 27 -22.86 -39.96 21.42
CA THR A 27 -24.17 -39.36 21.60
C THR A 27 -24.13 -38.17 22.55
N THR A 28 -24.81 -37.06 22.24
CA THR A 28 -25.86 -36.45 23.09
C THR A 28 -26.67 -35.44 22.25
N ALA A 29 -27.96 -35.38 22.56
CA ALA A 29 -29.10 -34.85 21.83
C ALA A 29 -29.16 -33.31 21.58
N ASP A 30 -29.82 -33.00 20.46
CA ASP A 30 -30.81 -31.93 20.20
C ASP A 30 -30.50 -30.47 20.58
N THR A 31 -30.37 -29.60 19.57
CA THR A 31 -31.23 -28.41 19.34
C THR A 31 -30.70 -27.61 18.16
N GLU A 32 -31.50 -27.51 17.10
CA GLU A 32 -31.38 -26.50 16.05
C GLU A 32 -31.54 -25.09 16.66
N ALA A 33 -30.47 -24.32 16.64
CA ALA A 33 -30.52 -22.87 16.69
C ALA A 33 -29.65 -22.34 15.56
N THR A 34 -30.30 -22.09 14.42
CA THR A 34 -29.78 -21.27 13.32
C THR A 34 -29.34 -19.93 13.93
N THR A 35 -28.04 -19.84 14.22
CA THR A 35 -27.41 -18.59 14.57
C THR A 35 -26.77 -18.09 13.29
N THR A 36 -27.55 -17.31 12.54
CA THR A 36 -27.00 -16.40 11.54
C THR A 36 -26.18 -15.37 12.30
N SER A 37 -24.97 -15.76 12.72
CA SER A 37 -23.93 -14.82 13.09
C SER A 37 -23.44 -14.22 11.79
N SER A 38 -24.18 -13.23 11.31
CA SER A 38 -23.61 -12.12 10.56
C SER A 38 -22.60 -11.45 11.49
N ASN A 39 -21.43 -12.07 11.62
CA ASN A 39 -20.25 -11.43 12.12
C ASN A 39 -19.85 -10.48 10.99
N ALA A 40 -20.53 -9.34 10.93
CA ALA A 40 -19.98 -8.15 10.34
C ALA A 40 -18.80 -7.77 11.24
N SER A 41 -17.71 -8.53 11.12
CA SER A 41 -16.39 -8.00 11.35
C SER A 41 -16.34 -6.78 10.45
N GLY A 42 -16.62 -5.62 11.06
CA GLY A 42 -16.17 -4.35 10.56
C GLY A 42 -14.67 -4.48 10.45
N ALA A 43 -14.22 -5.06 9.33
CA ALA A 43 -12.91 -4.80 8.81
C ALA A 43 -12.91 -3.29 8.64
N SER A 44 -12.39 -2.61 9.66
CA SER A 44 -11.75 -1.33 9.45
C SER A 44 -10.93 -1.57 8.20
N LEU A 45 -11.31 -0.92 7.11
CA LEU A 45 -10.50 -0.84 5.92
C LEU A 45 -9.28 -0.04 6.36
N ALA A 46 -8.39 -0.68 7.11
CA ALA A 46 -7.07 -0.18 7.36
C ALA A 46 -6.50 -0.03 5.97
N THR A 47 -6.39 1.21 5.50
CA THR A 47 -5.69 1.50 4.27
C THR A 47 -4.33 0.85 4.45
N ALA A 48 -4.07 -0.20 3.68
CA ALA A 48 -2.84 -0.95 3.81
C ALA A 48 -1.69 0.02 3.51
N THR A 49 -0.73 0.09 4.43
CA THR A 49 0.50 0.86 4.21
C THR A 49 1.14 0.39 2.91
N ALA A 50 1.35 1.32 1.98
CA ALA A 50 1.95 1.02 0.69
C ALA A 50 3.47 0.96 0.83
N ASP A 51 4.07 -0.16 0.41
CA ASP A 51 5.52 -0.29 0.29
C ASP A 51 6.01 0.51 -0.93
N ILE A 52 6.91 1.46 -0.69
CA ILE A 52 7.51 2.35 -1.68
C ILE A 52 9.03 2.16 -1.77
N THR A 53 9.55 1.04 -1.29
CA THR A 53 10.97 0.66 -1.42
C THR A 53 11.36 0.66 -2.90
N ASP A 54 12.35 1.48 -3.24
CA ASP A 54 12.85 1.72 -4.60
C ASP A 54 11.79 2.15 -5.62
N ALA A 55 10.62 2.57 -5.16
CA ALA A 55 9.54 2.97 -6.04
C ALA A 55 9.89 4.27 -6.77
N VAL A 56 9.64 4.28 -8.09
CA VAL A 56 9.66 5.49 -8.92
C VAL A 56 8.23 5.97 -9.10
N PHE A 57 7.90 7.12 -8.53
CA PHE A 57 6.56 7.69 -8.65
C PHE A 57 6.34 8.30 -10.04
N VAL A 58 5.29 7.84 -10.73
CA VAL A 58 4.94 8.28 -12.10
C VAL A 58 3.56 8.94 -12.20
N GLU A 59 2.73 8.82 -11.17
CA GLU A 59 1.43 9.49 -11.11
C GLU A 59 1.62 11.01 -10.99
N ARG A 60 0.77 11.78 -11.69
CA ARG A 60 0.89 13.24 -11.83
C ARG A 60 -0.43 13.97 -11.58
N SER A 61 -1.39 13.35 -10.90
CA SER A 61 -2.59 14.04 -10.44
C SER A 61 -2.25 15.38 -9.79
N GLY A 62 -2.96 16.42 -10.22
CA GLY A 62 -2.86 17.77 -9.65
C GLY A 62 -3.63 17.93 -8.33
N ASP A 63 -4.14 16.83 -7.77
CA ASP A 63 -4.96 16.82 -6.57
C ASP A 63 -4.28 15.93 -5.50
N CYS A 64 -3.54 16.52 -4.54
CA CYS A 64 -2.71 15.79 -3.54
C CYS A 64 -3.31 14.63 -2.67
N ALA A 65 -4.62 14.46 -2.53
CA ALA A 65 -5.37 13.44 -1.81
C ALA A 65 -5.64 12.21 -2.67
N ASP A 66 -5.39 12.29 -3.98
CA ASP A 66 -5.23 11.08 -4.79
C ASP A 66 -4.00 10.29 -4.32
N TYR A 67 -3.10 10.94 -3.56
CA TYR A 67 -1.97 10.32 -2.88
C TYR A 67 -2.23 10.08 -1.38
N ALA A 68 -3.44 10.27 -0.86
CA ALA A 68 -3.73 10.09 0.56
C ALA A 68 -3.58 8.62 0.96
N ASN A 69 -2.52 8.31 1.70
CA ASN A 69 -2.19 6.99 2.20
C ASN A 69 -1.06 7.07 3.25
N ASP A 70 -0.82 5.96 3.92
CA ASP A 70 0.44 5.67 4.61
C ASP A 70 1.38 4.90 3.68
N TYR A 71 2.64 5.30 3.67
CA TYR A 71 3.70 4.70 2.87
C TYR A 71 4.90 4.33 3.76
N SER A 72 5.57 3.24 3.42
CA SER A 72 6.79 2.79 4.08
C SER A 72 7.83 2.31 3.08
N ALA A 73 9.11 2.38 3.43
CA ALA A 73 10.17 1.68 2.71
C ALA A 73 11.20 1.13 3.70
N SER A 74 11.81 -0.01 3.38
CA SER A 74 12.96 -0.53 4.13
C SER A 74 14.21 -0.41 3.28
N VAL A 75 15.18 0.35 3.76
CA VAL A 75 16.34 0.80 2.96
C VAL A 75 17.65 0.65 3.74
N LEU A 76 18.76 0.64 3.01
CA LEU A 76 20.11 0.52 3.54
C LEU A 76 20.90 1.81 3.35
N ASP A 77 21.53 2.28 4.43
CA ASP A 77 22.71 3.13 4.33
C ASP A 77 23.90 2.24 3.96
N ILE A 78 24.30 2.27 2.68
CA ILE A 78 25.26 1.32 2.10
C ILE A 78 26.63 1.43 2.77
N GLN A 79 27.15 2.65 2.93
CA GLN A 79 28.47 2.85 3.53
C GLN A 79 28.53 2.47 5.02
N ARG A 80 27.42 2.61 5.77
CA ARG A 80 27.37 2.22 7.19
C ARG A 80 26.85 0.81 7.43
N ALA A 81 26.35 0.13 6.39
CA ALA A 81 25.64 -1.14 6.48
C ALA A 81 24.53 -1.11 7.55
N LEU A 82 23.75 -0.02 7.58
CA LEU A 82 22.71 0.22 8.58
C LEU A 82 21.33 0.33 7.92
N ALA A 83 20.40 -0.51 8.35
CA ALA A 83 19.03 -0.48 7.86
C ALA A 83 18.22 0.67 8.50
N PHE A 84 17.32 1.25 7.71
CA PHE A 84 16.35 2.25 8.13
C PHE A 84 14.98 1.92 7.55
N ASP A 85 13.93 2.28 8.28
CA ASP A 85 12.57 2.30 7.76
C ASP A 85 12.15 3.75 7.50
N ALA A 86 11.81 4.06 6.25
CA ALA A 86 11.20 5.31 5.87
C ALA A 86 9.69 5.27 6.12
N THR A 87 9.13 6.39 6.57
CA THR A 87 7.69 6.58 6.69
C THR A 87 7.25 7.88 6.05
N LEU A 88 6.09 7.84 5.41
CA LEU A 88 5.37 8.99 4.90
C LEU A 88 3.87 8.77 5.08
N THR A 89 3.20 9.67 5.80
CA THR A 89 1.75 9.75 5.84
C THR A 89 1.31 10.96 5.04
N VAL A 90 0.40 10.75 4.08
CA VAL A 90 -0.29 11.81 3.36
C VAL A 90 -1.75 11.79 3.81
N SER A 91 -2.17 12.83 4.52
CA SER A 91 -3.55 13.05 4.90
C SER A 91 -4.10 14.29 4.21
N ASN A 92 -5.42 14.42 4.13
CA ASN A 92 -6.04 15.57 3.49
C ASN A 92 -7.32 16.02 4.19
N ASP A 93 -7.68 17.27 3.96
CA ASP A 93 -9.00 17.82 4.20
C ASP A 93 -9.57 18.37 2.87
N GLY A 94 -10.63 19.17 2.93
CA GLY A 94 -11.25 19.77 1.73
C GLY A 94 -10.40 20.83 1.03
N THR A 95 -9.33 21.32 1.64
CA THR A 95 -8.55 22.49 1.23
C THR A 95 -7.04 22.24 1.15
N SER A 96 -6.51 21.28 1.89
CA SER A 96 -5.08 21.02 2.00
C SER A 96 -4.76 19.53 2.10
N CYS A 97 -3.51 19.18 1.82
CA CYS A 97 -2.90 17.94 2.28
C CYS A 97 -1.78 18.23 3.27
N THR A 98 -1.60 17.29 4.18
CA THR A 98 -0.54 17.29 5.19
C THR A 98 0.34 16.06 4.93
N LEU A 99 1.63 16.28 4.75
CA LEU A 99 2.64 15.26 4.52
C LEU A 99 3.52 15.16 5.76
N MET A 100 3.58 13.99 6.37
CA MET A 100 4.35 13.73 7.58
C MET A 100 5.37 12.63 7.31
N SER A 101 6.66 12.95 7.36
CA SER A 101 7.74 12.02 7.03
C SER A 101 8.79 11.99 8.13
N ASN A 102 9.49 10.85 8.26
CA ASN A 102 10.69 10.73 9.09
C ASN A 102 11.99 11.10 8.35
N ASN A 103 11.90 11.63 7.13
CA ASN A 103 12.99 12.15 6.31
C ASN A 103 14.08 11.11 5.94
N ILE A 104 13.72 9.83 5.91
CA ILE A 104 14.57 8.77 5.36
C ILE A 104 14.23 8.58 3.86
N PRO A 105 15.23 8.43 2.95
CA PRO A 105 14.97 8.12 1.55
C PRO A 105 14.17 6.83 1.36
N ASN A 106 13.43 6.72 0.26
CA ASN A 106 12.70 5.49 -0.09
C ASN A 106 13.55 4.46 -0.87
N HIS A 107 14.84 4.72 -1.08
CA HIS A 107 15.79 3.85 -1.77
C HIS A 107 17.06 3.72 -0.94
N ASP A 108 17.84 2.67 -1.20
CA ASP A 108 19.18 2.53 -0.65
C ASP A 108 20.03 3.76 -0.96
N PHE A 109 20.72 4.27 0.05
CA PHE A 109 21.40 5.56 -0.04
C PHE A 109 22.82 5.48 0.49
N ASN A 110 23.56 6.58 0.30
CA ASN A 110 24.94 6.72 0.75
C ASN A 110 25.88 5.68 0.12
N ASP A 111 25.73 5.44 -1.20
CA ASP A 111 26.66 4.62 -1.97
C ASP A 111 28.04 5.30 -2.13
N ALA A 112 28.96 4.68 -2.88
CA ALA A 112 30.30 5.23 -3.09
C ALA A 112 30.34 6.58 -3.83
N SER A 113 29.23 7.01 -4.44
CA SER A 113 29.11 8.28 -5.16
C SER A 113 28.47 9.39 -4.31
N ALA A 114 27.82 9.03 -3.20
CA ALA A 114 27.13 9.96 -2.32
C ALA A 114 27.93 10.23 -1.03
N ALA A 115 27.82 11.47 -0.53
CA ALA A 115 28.39 11.87 0.74
C ALA A 115 27.43 12.82 1.48
N PHE A 116 26.72 12.31 2.49
CA PHE A 116 25.90 13.16 3.36
C PHE A 116 26.80 14.00 4.27
N ALA A 117 26.45 15.28 4.45
CA ALA A 117 27.22 16.20 5.31
C ALA A 117 27.24 15.76 6.79
N THR A 118 26.21 15.02 7.21
CA THR A 118 26.09 14.42 8.54
C THR A 118 25.64 12.97 8.42
N GLN A 119 25.85 12.19 9.48
CA GLN A 119 25.28 10.84 9.54
C GLN A 119 23.76 10.92 9.49
N VAL A 120 23.14 10.10 8.65
CA VAL A 120 21.68 10.05 8.50
C VAL A 120 21.04 9.46 9.76
N SER A 121 19.96 10.09 10.19
CA SER A 121 19.04 9.66 11.24
C SER A 121 17.62 10.14 10.91
N THR A 122 16.61 9.60 11.57
CA THR A 122 15.23 10.02 11.37
C THR A 122 15.03 11.46 11.86
N VAL A 123 14.40 12.29 11.02
CA VAL A 123 14.00 13.66 11.37
C VAL A 123 12.54 13.82 11.00
N ALA A 124 11.68 14.08 11.98
CA ALA A 124 10.27 14.35 11.71
C ALA A 124 10.14 15.66 10.91
N GLN A 125 9.48 15.58 9.76
CA GLN A 125 9.23 16.69 8.85
C GLN A 125 7.75 16.72 8.49
N GLY A 126 7.17 17.92 8.56
CA GLY A 126 5.77 18.16 8.26
C GLY A 126 5.60 19.26 7.23
N PHE A 127 4.81 18.98 6.19
CA PHE A 127 4.50 19.95 5.15
C PHE A 127 2.99 20.04 4.98
N SER A 128 2.48 21.26 4.81
CA SER A 128 1.10 21.50 4.39
C SER A 128 1.11 22.12 3.01
N ILE A 129 0.36 21.52 2.08
CA ILE A 129 0.24 22.00 0.71
C ILE A 129 -1.23 22.21 0.36
N PRO A 130 -1.57 23.17 -0.52
CA PRO A 130 -2.93 23.30 -1.03
C PRO A 130 -3.40 22.01 -1.71
N ARG A 131 -4.70 21.69 -1.59
CA ARG A 131 -5.33 20.51 -2.20
C ARG A 131 -4.96 20.37 -3.68
N ARG A 132 -4.99 21.50 -4.39
CA ARG A 132 -4.58 21.65 -5.79
C ARG A 132 -3.43 22.67 -5.87
N PRO A 133 -2.16 22.23 -5.70
CA PRO A 133 -1.04 23.15 -5.70
C PRO A 133 -0.80 23.73 -7.10
N GLU A 134 -0.43 25.01 -7.16
CA GLU A 134 -0.09 25.70 -8.38
C GLU A 134 1.37 26.19 -8.35
N LYS A 135 1.97 26.34 -9.53
CA LYS A 135 3.33 26.87 -9.65
C LYS A 135 3.37 28.32 -9.19
N ALA A 136 4.26 28.63 -8.25
CA ALA A 136 4.51 30.00 -7.82
C ALA A 136 5.00 30.90 -8.99
N THR A 137 4.61 32.17 -8.94
CA THR A 137 4.97 33.18 -9.94
C THR A 137 6.41 33.67 -9.80
N SER A 138 7.00 33.55 -8.61
CA SER A 138 8.39 33.87 -8.30
C SER A 138 9.18 32.65 -7.84
N THR A 139 10.50 32.68 -8.01
CA THR A 139 11.41 31.70 -7.42
C THR A 139 11.61 31.98 -5.93
N THR A 140 11.78 30.93 -5.14
CA THR A 140 12.27 31.05 -3.76
C THR A 140 13.76 31.43 -3.81
N ALA A 141 14.18 32.37 -2.94
CA ALA A 141 15.57 32.84 -2.83
C ALA A 141 16.46 31.89 -2.04
#